data_AF-A0A7C3I3Y9-F1
#
_entry.id   AF-A0A7C3I3Y9-F1
#
_cell.length_a   1.000
_cell.length_b   1.000
_cell.length_c   1.000
_cell.angle_alpha   90.00
_cell.angle_beta   90.00
_cell.angle_gamma   90.00
#
_symmetry.space_group_name_H-M   'P 1'
#
loop_
_entity.id
_entity.type
_entity.pdbx_description
1 polymer ?
#
loop_
_entity_poly.entity_id
_entity_poly.type
_entity_poly.pdbx_seq_one_letter_code
_entity_poly.pdbx_strand_id
1 'polypeptide(L)' 'MSTVPRPAGFTTPLPGQPPALSIARSGSQVTVSWSAGALESAPAVTGPWTPVSGASSPYATPATEAARFYRARQ' A
#
# COMPACT_ATOMS: atom_id res chain seq x y z
N MET A 1 -2.19 -4.67 -45.04
CA MET A 1 -1.13 -4.17 -44.15
C MET A 1 -1.74 -3.88 -42.77
N SER A 2 -1.82 -4.90 -41.91
CA SER A 2 -2.32 -4.75 -40.53
C SER A 2 -1.22 -4.18 -39.66
N THR A 3 -1.49 -3.08 -38.96
CA THR A 3 -0.66 -2.68 -37.82
C THR A 3 -1.53 -2.65 -36.58
N VAL A 4 -1.29 -3.60 -35.69
CA VAL A 4 -1.70 -3.55 -34.29
C VAL A 4 -0.49 -3.01 -33.53
N PRO A 5 -0.65 -1.96 -32.72
CA PRO A 5 0.23 -1.85 -31.56
C PRO A 5 -0.48 -1.40 -30.27
N ARG A 6 -0.28 -2.24 -29.24
CA ARG A 6 -0.34 -2.01 -27.77
C ARG A 6 -1.67 -2.28 -27.04
N PRO A 7 -1.78 -3.42 -26.33
CA PRO A 7 -2.64 -3.52 -25.17
C PRO A 7 -1.91 -2.90 -23.98
N ALA A 8 -2.27 -1.67 -23.62
CA ALA A 8 -2.03 -1.16 -22.29
C ALA A 8 -3.36 -0.56 -21.84
N GLY A 9 -4.25 -1.44 -21.37
CA GLY A 9 -5.29 -1.02 -20.47
C GLY A 9 -4.60 -0.39 -19.27
N PHE A 10 -4.45 0.93 -19.28
CA PHE A 10 -4.53 1.69 -18.05
C PHE A 10 -5.96 1.47 -17.60
N THR A 11 -6.17 0.44 -16.78
CA THR A 11 -7.40 0.28 -16.06
C THR A 11 -7.63 1.60 -15.35
N THR A 12 -8.59 2.38 -15.85
CA THR A 12 -9.18 3.47 -15.11
C THR A 12 -9.45 2.90 -13.73
N PRO A 13 -8.84 3.41 -12.64
CA PRO A 13 -9.14 2.89 -11.32
C PRO A 13 -10.66 2.95 -11.16
N LEU A 14 -11.30 1.77 -11.11
CA LEU A 14 -12.74 1.72 -10.90
C LEU A 14 -13.00 2.36 -9.53
N PRO A 15 -13.99 3.26 -9.40
CA PRO A 15 -14.46 3.68 -8.09
C PRO A 15 -14.87 2.41 -7.32
N GLY A 16 -14.06 2.03 -6.33
CA GLY A 16 -14.19 0.77 -5.58
C GLY A 16 -13.01 -0.20 -5.64
N GLN A 17 -11.92 0.09 -6.38
CA GLN A 17 -10.69 -0.70 -6.24
C GLN A 17 -10.05 -0.36 -4.89
N PRO A 18 -9.87 -1.33 -3.97
CA PRO A 18 -9.17 -1.08 -2.71
C PRO A 18 -7.83 -0.42 -3.04
N PRO A 19 -7.39 0.54 -2.22
CA PRO A 19 -6.17 1.28 -2.51
C PRO A 19 -5.07 0.25 -2.69
N ALA A 20 -4.39 0.28 -3.85
CA ALA A 20 -3.42 -0.76 -4.18
C ALA A 20 -2.27 -0.68 -3.18
N LEU A 21 -2.35 -1.48 -2.13
CA LEU A 21 -1.41 -1.52 -1.02
C LEU A 21 -0.34 -2.55 -1.37
N SER A 22 0.88 -2.07 -1.56
CA SER A 22 2.04 -2.87 -1.83
C SER A 22 3.01 -2.72 -0.67
N ILE A 23 3.41 -3.84 -0.08
CA ILE A 23 4.33 -3.87 1.06
C ILE A 23 5.57 -4.64 0.61
N ALA A 24 6.70 -3.96 0.56
CA ALA A 24 7.99 -4.55 0.23
C ALA A 24 8.93 -4.42 1.44
N ARG A 25 9.50 -5.53 1.91
CA ARG A 25 10.56 -5.49 2.91
C ARG A 25 11.93 -5.50 2.22
N SER A 26 12.83 -4.65 2.67
CA SER A 26 14.23 -4.60 2.27
C SER A 26 15.10 -4.58 3.51
N GLY A 27 15.66 -5.75 3.87
CA GLY A 27 16.42 -5.92 5.12
C GLY A 27 15.59 -5.59 6.36
N SER A 28 16.05 -4.61 7.13
CA SER A 28 15.39 -4.07 8.33
C SER A 28 14.39 -2.94 8.04
N GLN A 29 14.11 -2.64 6.78
CA GLN A 29 13.16 -1.60 6.36
C GLN A 29 11.95 -2.21 5.65
N VAL A 30 10.78 -1.66 5.91
CA VAL A 30 9.53 -1.95 5.20
C VAL A 30 9.14 -0.71 4.43
N THR A 31 8.94 -0.85 3.13
CA THR A 31 8.37 0.17 2.26
C THR A 31 6.92 -0.20 1.98
N VAL A 32 6.02 0.67 2.39
CA VAL A 32 4.58 0.53 2.21
C VAL A 32 4.14 1.58 1.21
N SER A 33 3.59 1.17 0.09
CA SER A 33 3.08 2.05 -0.96
C SER A 33 1.59 1.81 -1.14
N TRP A 34 0.79 2.87 -1.13
CA TRP A 34 -0.64 2.80 -1.42
C TRP A 34 -1.06 3.91 -2.38
N SER A 35 -2.13 3.67 -3.14
CA SER A 35 -2.57 4.63 -4.17
C SER A 35 -3.39 5.80 -3.62
N ALA A 36 -4.17 5.61 -2.55
CA ALA A 36 -5.02 6.66 -1.96
C ALA A 36 -5.46 6.28 -0.55
N GLY A 37 -5.83 7.28 0.25
CA GLY A 37 -6.35 7.09 1.61
C GLY A 37 -5.31 7.18 2.72
N ALA A 38 -5.71 6.82 3.94
CA ALA A 38 -4.87 6.86 5.13
C ALA A 38 -4.24 5.49 5.39
N LEU A 39 -2.96 5.48 5.76
CA LEU A 39 -2.30 4.27 6.23
C LEU A 39 -2.62 4.06 7.70
N GLU A 40 -3.07 2.87 8.07
CA GLU A 40 -3.21 2.44 9.44
C GLU A 40 -2.20 1.31 9.73
N SER A 41 -1.61 1.35 10.92
CA SER A 41 -0.70 0.33 11.41
C SER A 41 -1.23 -0.33 12.66
N ALA A 42 -0.98 -1.62 12.82
CA ALA A 42 -1.38 -2.39 14.00
C ALA A 42 -0.29 -3.40 14.39
N PRO A 43 -0.09 -3.69 15.69
CA PRO A 43 0.79 -4.77 16.12
C PRO A 43 0.21 -6.16 15.80
N ALA A 44 -1.11 -6.27 15.66
CA ALA A 44 -1.82 -7.49 15.30
C ALA A 44 -2.89 -7.21 14.24
N VAL A 45 -3.20 -8.20 13.39
CA VAL A 45 -4.27 -8.10 12.38
C VAL A 45 -5.65 -7.82 13.01
N THR A 46 -5.85 -8.26 14.26
CA THR A 46 -7.05 -8.02 15.06
C THR A 46 -7.12 -6.60 15.65
N GLY A 47 -6.05 -5.80 15.53
CA GLY A 47 -5.96 -4.45 16.09
C GLY A 47 -5.31 -4.39 17.48
N PRO A 48 -5.16 -3.19 18.06
CA PRO A 48 -5.74 -1.92 17.60
C PRO A 48 -5.09 -1.38 16.33
N TRP A 49 -5.92 -0.95 15.38
CA TRP A 49 -5.47 -0.27 14.17
C TRP A 49 -5.38 1.22 14.43
N THR A 50 -4.16 1.76 14.36
CA THR A 50 -3.89 3.16 14.62
C THR A 50 -3.52 3.84 13.31
N PRO A 51 -4.19 4.93 12.91
CA PRO A 51 -3.81 5.70 11.74
C PRO A 51 -2.41 6.27 11.92
N VAL A 52 -1.57 6.11 10.90
CA VAL A 52 -0.24 6.69 10.84
C VAL A 52 -0.37 8.10 10.31
N SER A 53 -0.47 9.06 11.22
CA SER A 53 -0.54 10.49 10.88
C SER A 53 0.70 10.92 10.10
N GLY A 54 0.52 11.50 8.92
CA GLY A 54 1.62 11.94 8.06
C GLY A 54 2.29 10.81 7.25
N ALA A 55 1.69 9.62 7.21
CA ALA A 55 2.11 8.61 6.25
C ALA A 55 1.79 9.09 4.84
N SER A 56 2.83 9.27 4.03
CA SER A 56 2.74 9.59 2.60
C SER A 56 3.28 8.41 1.81
N SER A 57 2.61 8.05 0.72
CA SER A 57 3.08 6.99 -0.17
C SER A 57 4.25 7.49 -1.01
N PRO A 58 5.39 6.76 -1.08
CA PRO A 58 5.73 5.53 -0.35
C PRO A 58 6.23 5.82 1.09
N TYR A 59 5.73 5.06 2.07
CA TYR A 59 6.13 5.14 3.48
C TYR A 59 7.19 4.10 3.79
N ALA A 60 8.40 4.57 4.08
CA ALA A 60 9.46 3.75 4.61
C ALA A 60 9.41 3.76 6.14
N THR A 61 9.40 2.57 6.73
CA THR A 61 9.41 2.42 8.19
C THR A 61 10.29 1.23 8.56
N PRO A 62 11.13 1.35 9.60
CA PRO A 62 11.95 0.23 10.04
C PRO A 62 11.07 -0.89 10.61
N ALA A 63 11.38 -2.14 10.28
CA ALA A 63 10.80 -3.34 10.88
C ALA A 63 11.37 -3.55 12.29
N THR A 64 11.13 -2.61 13.21
CA THR A 64 11.61 -2.70 14.60
C THR A 64 10.82 -3.69 15.44
N GLU A 65 9.60 -4.01 15.02
CA GLU A 65 8.67 -4.89 15.72
C GLU A 65 8.73 -6.31 15.14
N ALA A 66 8.45 -7.32 15.95
CA ALA A 66 8.42 -8.72 15.51
C ALA A 66 7.42 -8.96 14.36
N ALA A 67 6.29 -8.26 14.39
CA ALA A 67 5.33 -8.19 13.31
C ALA A 67 4.57 -6.87 13.38
N ARG A 68 4.34 -6.24 12.22
CA ARG A 68 3.48 -5.06 12.12
C ARG A 68 2.63 -5.17 10.88
N PHE A 69 1.34 -4.93 11.05
CA PHE A 69 0.34 -5.01 9.99
C PHE A 69 0.04 -3.60 9.51
N TYR A 70 -0.08 -3.45 8.20
CA TYR A 70 -0.42 -2.19 7.56
C TYR A 70 -1.66 -2.40 6.69
N ARG A 71 -2.60 -1.47 6.75
CA ARG A 71 -3.75 -1.42 5.85
C ARG A 71 -3.93 0.01 5.34
N ALA A 72 -4.30 0.15 4.08
CA ALA A 72 -4.73 1.44 3.54
C ALA A 72 -6.25 1.50 3.58
N ARG A 73 -6.77 2.54 4.25
CA ARG A 73 -8.19 2.85 4.34
C ARG A 73 -8.52 3.92 3.31
N GLN A 74 -9.40 3.58 2.36
CA GLN A 74 -10.06 4.52 1.46
C GLN A 74 -11.18 5.28 2.16
#